data_AF-U1RM74-F1
#
_entry.id   AF-U1RM74-F1
#
_cell.length_a   1.000
_cell.length_b   1.000
_cell.length_c   1.000
_cell.angle_alpha   90.00
_cell.angle_beta   90.00
_cell.angle_gamma   90.00
#
_symmetry.space_group_name_H-M   'P 1'
#
loop_
_entity.id
_entity.type
_entity.pdbx_description
1 polymer ?
#
loop_
_entity_poly.entity_id
_entity_poly.type
_entity_poly.pdbx_seq_one_letter_code
_entity_poly.pdbx_strand_id
1 'polypeptide(L)' 'MIVHGEAAHSYYMGRDAFARLTGDNKEFVTIPGAVHTDLYDGGGKNAIPWDRLTGFFDARFA' A
#
# COMPACT_ATOMS: atom_id res chain seq x y z
N MET A 1 2.60 4.77 -5.87
CA MET A 1 1.67 3.98 -5.03
C MET A 1 2.12 4.07 -3.58
N ILE A 2 1.18 4.11 -2.63
CA ILE A 2 1.44 3.83 -1.21
C ILE A 2 0.53 2.67 -0.80
N VAL A 3 1.09 1.60 -0.24
CA VAL A 3 0.34 0.46 0.34
C VAL A 3 0.45 0.52 1.85
N HIS A 4 -0.67 0.40 2.57
CA HIS A 4 -0.66 0.44 4.02
C HIS A 4 -1.76 -0.41 4.64
N GLY A 5 -1.43 -1.15 5.71
CA GLY A 5 -2.40 -1.90 6.49
C GLY A 5 -3.29 -0.97 7.31
N GLU A 6 -4.61 -1.18 7.27
CA GLU A 6 -5.63 -0.38 7.97
C GLU A 6 -5.43 -0.37 9.50
N ALA A 7 -5.04 -1.51 10.06
CA ALA A 7 -4.83 -1.68 11.50
C ALA A 7 -3.39 -1.37 11.93
N ALA A 8 -2.53 -0.92 11.01
CA ALA A 8 -1.16 -0.58 11.35
C ALA A 8 -1.10 0.73 12.16
N HIS A 9 -0.35 0.73 13.28
CA HIS A 9 -0.06 1.95 14.04
C HIS A 9 0.53 3.08 13.16
N SER A 10 1.29 2.70 12.12
CA SER A 10 1.89 3.63 11.16
C SER A 10 0.95 4.12 10.05
N TYR A 11 -0.33 3.72 10.01
CA TYR A 11 -1.26 4.02 8.90
C TYR A 11 -1.39 5.51 8.58
N TYR A 12 -1.38 6.37 9.60
CA TYR A 12 -1.42 7.82 9.42
C TYR A 12 -0.22 8.35 8.62
N MET A 13 0.98 7.74 8.77
CA MET A 13 2.17 8.15 8.04
C MET A 13 1.99 7.97 6.54
N GLY A 14 1.38 6.84 6.13
CA GLY A 14 1.03 6.59 4.75
C GLY A 14 0.03 7.62 4.22
N ARG A 15 -1.03 7.92 4.98
CA ARG A 15 -2.05 8.91 4.60
C ARG A 15 -1.45 10.31 4.45
N ASP A 16 -0.58 10.72 5.38
CA ASP A 16 0.07 12.03 5.35
C ASP A 16 1.03 12.14 4.17
N ALA A 17 1.80 11.09 3.88
CA ALA A 17 2.63 11.03 2.68
C ALA A 17 1.77 11.13 1.41
N PHE A 18 0.65 10.40 1.35
CA PHE A 18 -0.26 10.46 0.21
C PHE A 18 -0.85 11.86 0.00
N ALA A 19 -1.26 12.54 1.06
CA ALA A 19 -1.81 13.89 0.99
C ALA A 19 -0.81 14.91 0.41
N ARG A 20 0.50 14.68 0.59
CA ARG A 20 1.57 15.54 0.07
C ARG A 20 1.94 15.25 -1.38
N LEU A 21 1.61 14.07 -1.91
CA LEU A 21 1.91 13.74 -3.31
C LEU A 21 1.09 14.63 -4.27
N THR A 22 1.72 15.08 -5.35
CA THR A 22 1.08 15.86 -6.43
C THR A 22 0.97 15.03 -7.71
N GLY A 23 0.10 15.46 -8.63
CA GLY A 23 -0.20 14.77 -9.88
C GLY A 23 -1.14 13.57 -9.74
N ASP A 24 -1.59 13.04 -10.87
CA ASP A 24 -2.64 12.02 -10.93
C ASP A 24 -2.09 10.59 -10.92
N ASN A 25 -0.76 10.44 -11.05
CA ASN A 25 -0.08 9.15 -11.00
C ASN A 25 0.15 8.66 -9.55
N LYS A 26 -0.92 8.60 -8.75
CA LYS A 26 -0.87 8.21 -7.34
C LYS A 26 -2.07 7.36 -6.97
N GLU A 27 -1.82 6.33 -6.18
CA GLU A 27 -2.86 5.53 -5.54
C GLU A 27 -2.48 5.20 -4.10
N PHE A 28 -3.49 5.16 -3.23
CA PHE A 28 -3.39 4.72 -1.84
C PHE A 28 -4.13 3.40 -1.69
N VAL A 29 -3.41 2.36 -1.31
CA VAL A 29 -3.93 0.99 -1.19
C VAL A 29 -4.03 0.65 0.28
N THR A 30 -5.25 0.66 0.80
CA THR A 30 -5.56 0.23 2.17
C THR A 30 -5.78 -1.28 2.18
N ILE A 31 -5.07 -2.00 3.04
CA ILE A 31 -5.26 -3.45 3.26
C ILE A 31 -6.09 -3.64 4.53
N PRO A 32 -7.37 -4.07 4.42
CA PRO A 32 -8.26 -4.19 5.57
C PRO A 32 -7.71 -5.14 6.64
N GLY A 33 -7.76 -4.71 7.91
CA GLY A 33 -7.33 -5.54 9.05
C GLY A 33 -5.84 -5.92 9.11
N ALA A 34 -5.00 -5.48 8.16
CA ALA A 34 -3.56 -5.74 8.19
C ALA A 34 -2.85 -4.79 9.16
N VAL A 35 -1.99 -5.36 10.01
CA VAL A 35 -1.06 -4.57 10.85
C VAL A 35 0.26 -4.32 10.11
N HIS A 36 1.16 -3.55 10.72
CA HIS A 36 2.40 -3.12 10.05
C HIS A 36 3.26 -4.30 9.55
N THR A 37 3.45 -5.32 10.39
CA THR A 37 4.29 -6.48 10.07
C THR A 37 3.62 -7.47 9.12
N ASP A 38 2.28 -7.45 8.99
CA ASP A 38 1.59 -8.32 8.01
C ASP A 38 2.05 -8.03 6.57
N LEU A 39 2.53 -6.81 6.29
CA LEU A 39 3.05 -6.43 4.98
C LEU A 39 4.55 -6.72 4.79
N TYR A 40 5.21 -7.38 5.76
CA TYR A 40 6.62 -7.78 5.63
C TYR A 40 6.73 -9.16 4.96
N ASP A 41 5.89 -10.09 5.39
CA ASP A 41 5.91 -11.50 4.98
C ASP A 41 4.52 -12.04 4.60
N GLY A 42 3.49 -11.19 4.61
CA GLY A 42 2.10 -11.57 4.35
C GLY A 42 1.30 -11.92 5.61
N GLY A 43 1.92 -11.98 6.79
CA GLY A 43 1.25 -12.13 8.09
C GLY A 43 0.41 -13.39 8.24
N GLY A 44 0.66 -14.44 7.44
CA GLY A 44 -0.19 -15.64 7.33
C GLY A 44 -1.57 -15.39 6.72
N LYS A 45 -1.83 -14.19 6.19
CA LYS A 45 -3.10 -13.74 5.60
C LYS A 45 -2.99 -13.47 4.10
N ASN A 46 -1.80 -13.63 3.51
CA ASN A 46 -1.45 -13.16 2.17
C ASN A 46 -1.76 -11.65 2.01
N ALA A 47 -1.39 -10.85 3.02
CA ALA A 47 -1.77 -9.44 3.09
C ALA A 47 -1.09 -8.55 2.03
N ILE A 48 0.01 -9.00 1.41
CA ILE A 48 0.73 -8.22 0.40
C ILE A 48 0.00 -8.31 -0.96
N PRO A 49 -0.47 -7.18 -1.53
CA PRO A 49 -1.26 -7.19 -2.77
C PRO A 49 -0.37 -7.25 -4.02
N TRP A 50 0.31 -8.38 -4.25
CA TRP A 50 1.29 -8.53 -5.34
C TRP A 50 0.74 -8.16 -6.72
N ASP A 51 -0.45 -8.62 -7.08
CA ASP A 51 -1.05 -8.32 -8.39
C ASP A 51 -1.24 -6.81 -8.62
N ARG A 52 -1.59 -6.07 -7.57
CA ARG A 52 -1.78 -4.63 -7.65
C ARG A 52 -0.47 -3.87 -7.76
N LEU A 53 0.56 -4.32 -7.03
CA LEU A 53 1.91 -3.80 -7.14
C LEU A 53 2.44 -3.98 -8.56
N THR A 54 2.41 -5.21 -9.07
CA THR A 54 2.85 -5.54 -10.43
C THR A 54 2.07 -4.76 -11.48
N GLY A 55 0.73 -4.78 -11.43
CA GLY A 55 -0.10 -4.05 -12.39
C GLY A 55 0.13 -2.53 -12.39
N PHE A 56 0.48 -1.93 -11.25
CA PHE A 56 0.85 -0.52 -11.21
C PHE A 56 2.15 -0.24 -11.97
N PHE A 57 3.17 -1.08 -11.77
CA PHE A 57 4.45 -0.92 -12.43
C PHE A 57 4.35 -1.19 -13.94
N ASP A 58 3.67 -2.27 -14.34
CA ASP A 58 3.48 -2.63 -15.75
C ASP A 58 2.78 -1.50 -16.53
N ALA A 59 1.77 -0.87 -15.95
CA ALA A 59 1.04 0.21 -16.63
C ALA A 59 1.82 1.54 -16.77
N ARG A 60 2.99 1.67 -16.13
CA ARG A 60 3.70 2.96 -15.97
C ARG A 60 5.18 2.93 -16.32
N PHE A 61 5.78 1.75 -16.33
CA PHE A 61 7.22 1.57 -16.56
C PHE A 61 7.53 0.50 -17.61
N ALA A 62 6.53 -0.16 -18.19
CA ALA A 62 6.69 -1.00 -19.38
C ALA A 62 6.59 -0.18 -20.67
#